data_AF-Q2TZJ6-F1
#
_entry.id   AF-Q2TZJ6-F1
#
_cell.length_a   1.000
_cell.length_b   1.000
_cell.length_c   1.000
_cell.angle_alpha   90.00
_cell.angle_beta   90.00
_cell.angle_gamma   90.00
#
_symmetry.space_group_name_H-M   'P 1'
#
loop_
_entity.id
_entity.type
_entity.pdbx_description
1 polymer ?
#
loop_
_entity_poly.entity_id
_entity_poly.type
_entity_poly.pdbx_seq_one_letter_code
_entity_poly.pdbx_strand_id
1 'polypeptide(L)'
;MSCDPKSTHAGLVRYTCALRLAGAAICDAERRLRDDVFVAITLFGMIEMYEGGSKDALVKHQQGGLDLLCLRTPSNHCKGMGHSIYADLRLSWILSAISNGRTFLASDDWKTIPWTEASPRSNLHSLLDIAADIPGLWRQMGCTSPGSESASPCTSLDEYEYNAEDQATQIVHRLQEWKKSQPFDALPEPTEALFTVMDDFPVFEMHDSASGAHRPRDLVYPNVDVCAATISYWAFYLAVPTGASLTWRYQYACNICRSMRFCVQNFPFALTCLVRFALKLVGVVFSADSIEGQFPQKLSHYFYQKYRFSILD
;
A
#
# COMPACT_ATOMS: atom_id res chain seq x y z
N MET A 1 20.45 19.64 -13.42
CA MET A 1 21.77 19.53 -12.76
C MET A 1 22.51 18.38 -13.42
N SER A 2 23.64 18.61 -14.11
CA SER A 2 24.43 17.50 -14.65
C SER A 2 25.26 16.88 -13.51
N CYS A 3 25.04 15.61 -13.19
CA CYS A 3 25.87 14.88 -12.23
C CYS A 3 27.31 14.79 -12.74
N ASP A 4 28.27 15.03 -11.85
CA ASP A 4 29.69 14.82 -12.11
C ASP A 4 29.98 13.32 -12.38
N PRO A 5 30.52 12.94 -13.55
CA PRO A 5 30.77 11.55 -13.92
C PRO A 5 31.64 10.79 -12.92
N LYS A 6 32.59 11.47 -12.24
CA LYS A 6 33.46 10.84 -11.24
C LYS A 6 32.67 10.46 -9.98
N SER A 7 31.76 11.34 -9.57
CA SER A 7 30.85 11.10 -8.45
C SER A 7 29.87 9.95 -8.74
N THR A 8 29.34 9.86 -9.96
CA THR A 8 28.49 8.73 -10.38
C THR A 8 29.24 7.39 -10.35
N HIS A 9 30.47 7.36 -10.88
CA HIS A 9 31.29 6.14 -10.87
C HIS A 9 31.63 5.69 -9.44
N ALA A 10 32.04 6.61 -8.57
CA ALA A 10 32.33 6.30 -7.17
C ALA A 10 31.08 5.79 -6.42
N GLY A 11 29.90 6.36 -6.72
CA GLY A 11 28.61 5.89 -6.20
C GLY A 11 28.31 4.45 -6.60
N LEU A 12 28.45 4.13 -7.90
CA LEU A 12 28.20 2.79 -8.42
C LEU A 12 29.13 1.73 -7.82
N VAL A 13 30.41 2.06 -7.63
CA VAL A 13 31.38 1.17 -6.98
C VAL A 13 30.97 0.86 -5.54
N ARG A 14 30.56 1.88 -4.77
CA ARG A 14 30.10 1.71 -3.39
C ARG A 14 28.80 0.91 -3.32
N TYR A 15 27.84 1.20 -4.19
CA TYR A 15 26.58 0.47 -4.28
C TYR A 15 26.82 -1.02 -4.58
N THR A 16 27.65 -1.33 -5.58
CA THR A 16 28.00 -2.71 -5.94
C THR A 16 28.72 -3.44 -4.80
N CYS A 17 29.60 -2.75 -4.08
CA CYS A 17 30.25 -3.30 -2.90
C CYS A 17 29.23 -3.62 -1.79
N ALA A 18 28.33 -2.69 -1.50
CA ALA A 18 27.29 -2.85 -0.51
C ALA A 18 26.34 -4.01 -0.85
N LEU A 19 25.95 -4.18 -2.12
CA LEU A 19 25.16 -5.32 -2.59
C LEU A 19 25.86 -6.66 -2.31
N ARG A 20 27.16 -6.77 -2.58
CA ARG A 20 27.92 -8.01 -2.32
C ARG A 20 28.00 -8.32 -0.82
N LEU A 21 28.24 -7.31 0.00
CA LEU A 21 28.29 -7.46 1.46
C LEU A 21 26.92 -7.87 2.02
N ALA A 22 25.84 -7.24 1.55
CA ALA A 22 24.48 -7.58 1.95
C ALA A 22 24.11 -9.00 1.51
N GLY A 23 24.45 -9.40 0.28
CA GLY A 23 24.24 -10.76 -0.20
C GLY A 23 24.93 -11.82 0.67
N ALA A 24 26.20 -11.59 1.03
CA ALA A 24 26.91 -12.47 1.95
C ALA A 24 26.28 -12.50 3.36
N ALA A 25 25.80 -11.35 3.85
CA ALA A 25 25.18 -11.24 5.17
C ALA A 25 23.79 -11.91 5.25
N ILE A 26 23.01 -11.90 4.18
CA ILE A 26 21.69 -12.57 4.11
C ILE A 26 21.84 -14.09 4.20
N CYS A 27 22.89 -14.65 3.59
CA CYS A 27 23.16 -16.09 3.63
C CYS A 27 23.64 -16.59 5.01
N ASP A 28 24.04 -15.69 5.90
CA ASP A 28 24.51 -16.00 7.24
C ASP A 28 23.37 -15.85 8.27
N ALA A 29 23.12 -16.90 9.06
CA ALA A 29 21.96 -16.99 9.93
C ALA A 29 21.93 -15.95 11.06
N GLU A 30 23.09 -15.51 11.54
CA GLU A 30 23.20 -14.50 12.59
C GLU A 30 23.23 -13.10 12.00
N ARG A 31 24.00 -12.89 10.91
CA ARG A 31 24.16 -11.57 10.31
C ARG A 31 22.86 -11.04 9.71
N ARG A 32 22.01 -11.89 9.13
CA ARG A 32 20.70 -11.48 8.59
C ARG A 32 19.75 -10.89 9.64
N LEU A 33 19.96 -11.21 10.93
CA LEU A 33 19.18 -10.69 12.04
C LEU A 33 19.56 -9.27 12.45
N ARG A 34 20.68 -8.74 11.95
CA ARG A 34 21.16 -7.40 12.32
C ARG A 34 20.41 -6.30 11.59
N ASP A 35 20.12 -5.20 12.28
CA ASP A 35 19.36 -4.07 11.71
C ASP A 35 20.07 -3.39 10.55
N ASP A 36 21.40 -3.35 10.54
CA ASP A 36 22.19 -2.74 9.46
C ASP A 36 21.99 -3.44 8.11
N VAL A 37 21.86 -4.78 8.11
CA VAL A 37 21.52 -5.55 6.91
C VAL A 37 20.11 -5.20 6.44
N PHE A 38 19.15 -5.13 7.35
CA PHE A 38 17.76 -4.82 7.00
C PHE A 38 17.62 -3.39 6.44
N VAL A 39 18.28 -2.42 7.07
CA VAL A 39 18.39 -1.03 6.58
C VAL A 39 18.99 -1.00 5.19
N ALA A 40 20.11 -1.70 4.95
CA ALA A 40 20.76 -1.71 3.63
C ALA A 40 19.83 -2.25 2.54
N ILE A 41 19.13 -3.36 2.81
CA ILE A 41 18.15 -3.92 1.87
C ILE A 41 17.00 -2.93 1.63
N THR A 42 16.44 -2.31 2.67
CA THR A 42 15.41 -1.29 2.49
C THR A 42 15.88 -0.12 1.63
N LEU A 43 17.10 0.38 1.84
CA LEU A 43 17.68 1.47 1.06
C LEU A 43 17.89 1.09 -0.41
N PHE A 44 18.30 -0.14 -0.71
CA PHE A 44 18.41 -0.60 -2.09
C PHE A 44 17.05 -0.60 -2.80
N GLY A 45 15.98 -0.99 -2.11
CA GLY A 45 14.63 -0.94 -2.66
C GLY A 45 14.13 0.49 -2.91
N MET A 46 14.53 1.42 -2.05
CA MET A 46 14.28 2.85 -2.29
C MET A 46 15.04 3.35 -3.53
N ILE A 47 16.31 2.97 -3.70
CA ILE A 47 17.09 3.32 -4.90
C ILE A 47 16.40 2.81 -6.15
N GLU A 48 15.98 1.54 -6.18
CA GLU A 48 15.27 0.95 -7.32
C GLU A 48 13.95 1.66 -7.64
N MET A 49 13.24 2.12 -6.60
CA MET A 49 12.02 2.91 -6.77
C MET A 49 12.29 4.26 -7.46
N TYR A 50 13.42 4.91 -7.17
CA TYR A 50 13.77 6.22 -7.72
C TYR A 50 14.52 6.17 -9.06
N GLU A 51 15.35 5.15 -9.30
CA GLU A 51 16.12 5.02 -10.54
C GLU A 51 15.26 4.55 -11.73
N GLY A 52 13.99 4.22 -11.50
CA GLY A 52 13.07 3.85 -12.58
C GLY A 52 13.52 2.58 -13.31
N GLY A 53 14.18 1.67 -12.58
CA GLY A 53 14.66 0.40 -13.11
C GLY A 53 13.53 -0.50 -13.64
N SER A 54 13.89 -1.69 -14.13
CA SER A 54 12.89 -2.68 -14.58
C SER A 54 11.84 -2.90 -13.50
N LYS A 55 10.54 -2.88 -13.87
CA LYS A 55 9.42 -3.19 -12.95
C LYS A 55 9.65 -4.49 -12.20
N ASP A 56 10.29 -5.46 -12.85
CA ASP A 56 10.63 -6.76 -12.26
C ASP A 56 11.66 -6.66 -11.13
N ALA A 57 12.58 -5.70 -11.17
CA ALA A 57 13.61 -5.52 -10.15
C ALA A 57 12.96 -5.08 -8.83
N LEU A 58 12.13 -4.02 -8.87
CA LEU A 58 11.44 -3.52 -7.69
C LEU A 58 10.53 -4.57 -7.05
N VAL A 59 9.80 -5.35 -7.86
CA VAL A 59 8.94 -6.44 -7.36
C VAL A 59 9.77 -7.52 -6.68
N LYS A 60 10.87 -7.96 -7.31
CA LYS A 60 11.78 -8.95 -6.72
C LYS A 60 12.42 -8.45 -5.43
N HIS A 61 12.77 -7.17 -5.37
CA HIS A 61 13.38 -6.57 -4.19
C HIS A 61 12.38 -6.44 -3.04
N GLN A 62 11.14 -6.02 -3.32
CA GLN A 62 10.07 -6.03 -2.33
C GLN A 62 9.82 -7.43 -1.77
N GLN A 63 9.83 -8.45 -2.63
CA GLN A 63 9.69 -9.85 -2.21
C GLN A 63 10.88 -10.31 -1.36
N GLY A 64 12.12 -10.00 -1.77
CA GLY A 64 13.31 -10.33 -0.98
C GLY A 64 13.34 -9.64 0.39
N GLY A 65 12.87 -8.38 0.46
CA GLY A 65 12.70 -7.66 1.72
C GLY A 65 11.66 -8.32 2.64
N LEU A 66 10.55 -8.83 2.08
CA LEU A 66 9.55 -9.61 2.81
C LEU A 66 10.08 -10.95 3.31
N ASP A 67 10.83 -11.68 2.47
CA ASP A 67 11.43 -12.95 2.85
C ASP A 67 12.47 -12.73 3.98
N LEU A 68 13.27 -11.66 3.89
CA LEU A 68 14.19 -11.27 4.97
C LEU A 68 13.45 -10.89 6.25
N LEU A 69 12.35 -10.11 6.16
CA LEU A 69 11.52 -9.77 7.31
C LEU A 69 11.02 -11.04 8.02
N CYS A 70 10.50 -11.99 7.26
CA CYS A 70 10.03 -13.27 7.79
C CYS A 70 11.14 -14.06 8.50
N LEU A 71 12.32 -14.17 7.88
CA LEU A 71 13.49 -14.85 8.45
C LEU A 71 14.01 -14.20 9.75
N ARG A 72 13.75 -12.91 9.93
CA ARG A 72 14.14 -12.17 11.13
C ARG A 72 13.22 -12.39 12.30
N THR A 73 12.04 -13.00 12.12
CA THR A 73 11.03 -13.25 13.15
C THR A 73 10.44 -11.99 13.81
N PRO A 74 9.20 -12.01 14.30
CA PRO A 74 8.55 -10.84 14.91
C PRO A 74 9.33 -10.21 16.06
N SER A 75 10.00 -11.04 16.87
CA SER A 75 10.76 -10.62 18.06
C SER A 75 11.95 -9.71 17.76
N ASN A 76 12.54 -9.75 16.56
CA ASN A 76 13.60 -8.82 16.16
C ASN A 76 13.07 -7.46 15.68
N HIS A 77 11.75 -7.23 15.77
CA HIS A 77 11.09 -6.01 15.34
C HIS A 77 10.30 -5.33 16.47
N CYS A 78 10.65 -5.62 17.74
CA CYS A 78 10.01 -4.99 18.90
C CYS A 78 10.50 -3.56 19.20
N LYS A 79 11.70 -3.19 18.73
CA LYS A 79 12.33 -1.88 18.97
C LYS A 79 13.36 -1.50 17.90
N GLY A 80 13.91 -0.30 18.01
CA GLY A 80 15.02 0.16 17.17
C GLY A 80 14.66 0.31 15.70
N MET A 81 15.68 0.26 14.83
CA MET A 81 15.52 0.46 13.39
C MET A 81 14.72 -0.66 12.73
N GLY A 82 14.89 -1.90 13.21
CA GLY A 82 14.08 -3.03 12.76
C GLY A 82 12.58 -2.77 12.93
N HIS A 83 12.16 -2.24 14.08
CA HIS A 83 10.77 -1.86 14.32
C HIS A 83 10.30 -0.72 13.41
N SER A 84 11.08 0.36 13.29
CA SER A 84 10.72 1.51 12.45
C SER A 84 10.49 1.10 11.00
N ILE A 85 11.41 0.32 10.42
CA ILE A 85 11.24 -0.19 9.05
C ILE A 85 10.02 -1.10 8.95
N TYR A 86 9.80 -1.96 9.95
CA TYR A 86 8.60 -2.80 9.98
C TYR A 86 7.33 -1.96 9.93
N ALA A 87 7.19 -0.98 10.83
CA ALA A 87 6.03 -0.11 10.90
C ALA A 87 5.83 0.69 9.61
N ASP A 88 6.87 1.36 9.12
CA ASP A 88 6.80 2.26 7.97
C ASP A 88 6.46 1.52 6.66
N LEU A 89 6.99 0.32 6.46
CA LEU A 89 6.78 -0.45 5.23
C LEU A 89 5.58 -1.40 5.30
N ARG A 90 4.98 -1.61 6.49
CA ARG A 90 3.89 -2.58 6.70
C ARG A 90 2.73 -2.41 5.73
N LEU A 91 2.31 -1.16 5.48
CA LEU A 91 1.26 -0.85 4.52
C LEU A 91 1.63 -1.37 3.13
N SER A 92 2.82 -1.02 2.63
CA SER A 92 3.27 -1.40 1.28
C SER A 92 3.31 -2.93 1.09
N TRP A 93 3.75 -3.65 2.11
CA TRP A 93 3.80 -5.11 2.11
C TRP A 93 2.43 -5.76 2.12
N ILE A 94 1.48 -5.23 2.91
CA ILE A 94 0.10 -5.74 2.92
C ILE A 94 -0.59 -5.49 1.57
N LEU A 95 -0.40 -4.32 0.96
CA LEU A 95 -0.95 -4.02 -0.36
C LEU A 95 -0.41 -4.97 -1.44
N SER A 96 0.90 -5.24 -1.41
CA SER A 96 1.54 -6.23 -2.29
C SER A 96 1.00 -7.64 -2.03
N ALA A 97 0.88 -8.03 -0.76
CA ALA A 97 0.34 -9.32 -0.36
C ALA A 97 -1.09 -9.55 -0.86
N ILE A 98 -1.97 -8.54 -0.81
CA ILE A 98 -3.34 -8.65 -1.32
C ILE A 98 -3.31 -9.00 -2.81
N SER A 99 -2.47 -8.32 -3.58
CA SER A 99 -2.33 -8.56 -5.03
C SER A 99 -1.79 -9.97 -5.35
N ASN A 100 -1.01 -10.56 -4.43
CA ASN A 100 -0.36 -11.87 -4.58
C ASN A 100 -1.10 -13.03 -3.89
N GLY A 101 -2.08 -12.73 -3.04
CA GLY A 101 -2.89 -13.72 -2.30
C GLY A 101 -2.21 -14.43 -1.13
N ARG A 102 -1.10 -13.91 -0.58
CA ARG A 102 -0.48 -14.47 0.64
C ARG A 102 0.27 -13.46 1.47
N THR A 103 0.27 -13.70 2.78
CA THR A 103 1.19 -13.06 3.71
C THR A 103 1.32 -13.85 5.01
N PHE A 104 2.53 -13.86 5.59
CA PHE A 104 2.74 -14.29 6.97
C PHE A 104 2.33 -13.21 7.98
N LEU A 105 2.14 -11.96 7.54
CA LEU A 105 1.74 -10.83 8.39
C LEU A 105 0.32 -10.96 8.95
N ALA A 106 -0.43 -11.97 8.48
CA ALA A 106 -1.74 -12.34 9.00
C ALA A 106 -1.65 -13.10 10.34
N SER A 107 -0.49 -13.66 10.69
CA SER A 107 -0.36 -14.39 11.95
C SER A 107 -0.44 -13.46 13.16
N ASP A 108 -0.97 -13.97 14.27
CA ASP A 108 -1.13 -13.20 15.50
C ASP A 108 0.21 -12.70 16.03
N ASP A 109 1.27 -13.49 15.90
CA ASP A 109 2.63 -13.11 16.26
C ASP A 109 3.07 -11.83 15.55
N TRP A 110 2.84 -11.72 14.24
CA TRP A 110 3.21 -10.51 13.47
C TRP A 110 2.28 -9.32 13.75
N LYS A 111 1.05 -9.56 14.20
CA LYS A 111 0.10 -8.50 14.61
C LYS A 111 0.35 -7.96 16.01
N THR A 112 1.04 -8.72 16.87
CA THR A 112 1.18 -8.42 18.31
C THR A 112 2.62 -8.22 18.77
N ILE A 113 3.52 -9.17 18.51
CA ILE A 113 4.89 -9.18 19.07
C ILE A 113 5.68 -7.91 18.73
N PRO A 114 5.70 -7.39 17.48
CA PRO A 114 6.47 -6.19 17.16
C PRO A 114 6.05 -4.93 17.94
N TRP A 115 4.87 -4.93 18.55
CA TRP A 115 4.31 -3.81 19.30
C TRP A 115 4.48 -3.95 20.82
N THR A 116 5.20 -4.98 21.29
CA THR A 116 5.34 -5.27 22.73
C THR A 116 6.24 -4.29 23.48
N GLU A 117 7.30 -3.79 22.83
CA GLU A 117 8.24 -2.84 23.43
C GLU A 117 8.13 -1.42 22.84
N ALA A 118 7.44 -1.23 21.71
CA ALA A 118 7.34 0.03 21.00
C ALA A 118 6.05 0.80 21.32
N SER A 119 6.14 2.12 21.48
CA SER A 119 5.00 3.02 21.70
C SER A 119 5.17 4.34 20.93
N PRO A 120 4.10 4.95 20.35
CA PRO A 120 2.71 4.48 20.25
C PRO A 120 2.37 3.83 18.90
N ARG A 121 1.47 2.83 18.93
CA ARG A 121 0.92 2.18 17.73
C ARG A 121 -0.19 3.03 17.11
N SER A 122 -0.01 3.47 15.86
CA SER A 122 -1.00 4.27 15.15
C SER A 122 -2.28 3.49 14.78
N ASN A 123 -3.39 4.21 14.57
CA ASN A 123 -4.68 3.65 14.12
C ASN A 123 -4.57 2.92 12.78
N LEU A 124 -3.65 3.35 11.91
CA LEU A 124 -3.38 2.66 10.65
C LEU A 124 -2.92 1.22 10.91
N HIS A 125 -2.09 0.96 11.92
CA HIS A 125 -1.60 -0.39 12.17
C HIS A 125 -2.66 -1.36 12.69
N SER A 126 -3.72 -0.89 13.37
CA SER A 126 -4.85 -1.77 13.71
C SER A 126 -5.74 -2.06 12.50
N LEU A 127 -5.91 -1.10 11.59
CA LEU A 127 -6.55 -1.34 10.30
C LEU A 127 -5.78 -2.35 9.45
N LEU A 128 -4.44 -2.24 9.44
CA LEU A 128 -3.57 -3.16 8.72
C LEU A 128 -3.64 -4.60 9.24
N ASP A 129 -3.96 -4.82 10.54
CA ASP A 129 -4.19 -6.19 11.04
C ASP A 129 -5.40 -6.83 10.39
N ILE A 130 -6.45 -6.05 10.13
CA ILE A 130 -7.66 -6.54 9.45
C ILE A 130 -7.33 -6.80 7.98
N ALA A 131 -6.60 -5.87 7.35
CA ALA A 131 -6.22 -5.98 5.95
C ALA A 131 -5.27 -7.15 5.67
N ALA A 132 -4.46 -7.58 6.64
CA ALA A 132 -3.57 -8.73 6.51
C ALA A 132 -4.31 -10.06 6.25
N ASP A 133 -5.61 -10.12 6.53
CA ASP A 133 -6.45 -11.32 6.30
C ASP A 133 -7.08 -11.37 4.89
N ILE A 134 -7.07 -10.24 4.15
CA ILE A 134 -7.61 -10.12 2.78
C ILE A 134 -6.85 -11.00 1.75
N PRO A 135 -5.50 -11.12 1.79
CA PRO A 135 -4.76 -11.96 0.85
C PRO A 135 -5.24 -13.42 0.82
N GLY A 136 -5.51 -14.02 1.99
CA GLY A 136 -5.99 -15.40 2.09
C GLY A 136 -7.37 -15.56 1.44
N LEU A 137 -8.25 -14.58 1.65
CA LEU A 137 -9.56 -14.53 1.02
C LEU A 137 -9.43 -14.44 -0.52
N TRP A 138 -8.59 -13.54 -1.06
CA TRP A 138 -8.36 -13.42 -2.51
C TRP A 138 -7.86 -14.71 -3.14
N ARG A 139 -7.00 -15.46 -2.44
CA ARG A 139 -6.53 -16.77 -2.89
C ARG A 139 -7.66 -17.78 -2.99
N GLN A 140 -8.51 -17.89 -1.97
CA GLN A 140 -9.63 -18.83 -1.98
C GLN A 140 -10.59 -18.57 -3.15
N MET A 141 -10.74 -17.29 -3.55
CA MET A 141 -11.60 -16.90 -4.67
C MET A 141 -10.89 -16.84 -6.03
N GLY A 142 -9.59 -17.16 -6.11
CA GLY A 142 -8.84 -17.11 -7.37
C GLY A 142 -8.61 -15.68 -7.93
N CYS A 143 -8.70 -14.65 -7.10
CA CYS A 143 -8.52 -13.25 -7.51
C CYS A 143 -7.04 -12.81 -7.61
N THR A 144 -6.10 -13.75 -7.58
CA THR A 144 -4.65 -13.47 -7.53
C THR A 144 -4.05 -13.29 -8.92
N SER A 145 -3.01 -12.46 -9.02
CA SER A 145 -2.29 -12.28 -10.29
C SER A 145 -1.64 -13.60 -10.78
N PRO A 146 -1.73 -13.96 -12.08
CA PRO A 146 -1.07 -15.14 -12.62
C PRO A 146 0.46 -15.00 -12.51
N GLY A 147 1.12 -15.96 -11.85
CA GLY A 147 2.59 -15.95 -11.61
C GLY A 147 3.03 -16.02 -10.13
N SER A 148 2.09 -16.12 -9.17
CA SER A 148 2.37 -16.15 -7.72
C SER A 148 2.97 -17.47 -7.20
N GLU A 149 3.26 -18.45 -8.06
CA GLU A 149 3.90 -19.73 -7.72
C GLU A 149 5.41 -19.57 -7.49
N SER A 150 5.81 -18.78 -6.48
CA SER A 150 7.17 -18.83 -5.95
C SER A 150 7.18 -19.59 -4.63
N ALA A 151 8.10 -20.55 -4.49
CA ALA A 151 8.39 -21.25 -3.24
C ALA A 151 9.04 -20.29 -2.24
N SER A 152 8.23 -19.42 -1.61
CA SER A 152 8.68 -18.59 -0.49
C SER A 152 8.73 -19.45 0.78
N PRO A 153 9.78 -19.31 1.62
CA PRO A 153 9.90 -20.03 2.90
C PRO A 153 8.72 -19.79 3.85
N CYS A 154 7.92 -18.75 3.62
CA CYS A 154 6.89 -18.26 4.53
C CYS A 154 5.49 -18.74 4.11
N THR A 155 5.38 -19.99 3.70
CA THR A 155 4.11 -20.64 3.35
C THR A 155 3.62 -21.43 4.56
N SER A 156 3.07 -20.77 5.56
CA SER A 156 2.26 -21.44 6.58
C SER A 156 0.79 -21.15 6.28
N LEU A 157 0.05 -22.17 5.87
CA LEU A 157 -1.41 -22.17 5.90
C LEU A 157 -1.84 -23.36 6.74
N ASP A 158 -2.41 -23.10 7.90
CA ASP A 158 -3.32 -24.06 8.52
C ASP A 158 -4.57 -24.13 7.62
N GLU A 159 -4.87 -25.32 7.15
CA GLU A 159 -6.08 -25.66 6.38
C GLU A 159 -7.31 -25.61 7.30
N TYR A 160 -7.78 -24.42 7.62
CA TYR A 160 -9.16 -24.23 8.06
C TYR A 160 -9.96 -23.71 6.88
N GLU A 161 -10.71 -24.60 6.23
CA GLU A 161 -11.72 -24.27 5.22
C GLU A 161 -12.88 -23.51 5.89
N TYR A 162 -12.68 -22.22 6.15
CA TYR A 162 -13.79 -21.29 6.29
C TYR A 162 -14.37 -21.04 4.89
N ASN A 163 -15.70 -20.96 4.79
CA ASN A 163 -16.35 -20.48 3.58
C ASN A 163 -15.85 -19.05 3.28
N ALA A 164 -15.37 -18.80 2.06
CA ALA A 164 -14.85 -17.50 1.63
C ALA A 164 -15.85 -16.36 1.87
N GLU A 165 -17.16 -16.64 1.77
CA GLU A 165 -18.22 -15.68 2.05
C GLU A 165 -18.31 -15.29 3.54
N ASP A 166 -18.14 -16.26 4.44
CA ASP A 166 -18.11 -16.02 5.89
C ASP A 166 -16.87 -15.20 6.25
N GLN A 167 -15.71 -15.54 5.68
CA GLN A 167 -14.48 -14.78 5.88
C GLN A 167 -14.62 -13.33 5.36
N ALA A 168 -15.20 -13.14 4.18
CA ALA A 168 -15.46 -11.82 3.63
C ALA A 168 -16.39 -10.98 4.53
N THR A 169 -17.44 -11.61 5.08
CA THR A 169 -18.37 -10.97 6.02
C THR A 169 -17.68 -10.58 7.31
N GLN A 170 -16.84 -11.45 7.87
CA GLN A 170 -16.07 -11.16 9.08
C GLN A 170 -15.08 -10.01 8.88
N ILE A 171 -14.38 -9.96 7.74
CA ILE A 171 -13.45 -8.85 7.43
C ILE A 171 -14.23 -7.53 7.33
N VAL A 172 -15.36 -7.51 6.62
CA VAL A 172 -16.20 -6.30 6.52
C VAL A 172 -16.71 -5.85 7.88
N HIS A 173 -17.18 -6.79 8.72
CA HIS A 173 -17.64 -6.46 10.06
C HIS A 173 -16.53 -5.81 10.88
N ARG A 174 -15.32 -6.39 10.89
CA ARG A 174 -14.16 -5.85 11.60
C ARG A 174 -13.73 -4.48 11.06
N LEU A 175 -13.79 -4.26 9.75
CA LEU A 175 -13.54 -2.94 9.15
C LEU A 175 -14.55 -1.90 9.68
N GLN A 176 -15.84 -2.23 9.71
CA GLN A 176 -16.89 -1.33 10.20
C GLN A 176 -16.75 -1.05 11.70
N GLU A 177 -16.46 -2.07 12.51
CA GLU A 177 -16.19 -1.92 13.94
C GLU A 177 -14.96 -1.05 14.19
N TRP A 178 -13.89 -1.28 13.43
CA TRP A 178 -12.69 -0.45 13.48
C TRP A 178 -13.03 1.02 13.19
N LYS A 179 -13.79 1.32 12.13
CA LYS A 179 -14.16 2.70 11.81
C LYS A 179 -15.03 3.34 12.90
N LYS A 180 -15.95 2.58 13.51
CA LYS A 180 -16.80 3.04 14.62
C LYS A 180 -16.03 3.26 15.91
N SER A 181 -14.95 2.52 16.15
CA SER A 181 -14.14 2.64 17.38
C SER A 181 -13.13 3.78 17.35
N GLN A 182 -12.92 4.43 16.19
CA GLN A 182 -11.98 5.53 16.09
C GLN A 182 -12.50 6.78 16.83
N PRO A 183 -11.70 7.37 17.74
CA PRO A 183 -12.02 8.69 18.30
C PRO A 183 -12.15 9.74 17.20
N PHE A 184 -13.09 10.66 17.35
CA PHE A 184 -13.33 11.75 16.37
C PHE A 184 -12.05 12.53 16.04
N ASP A 185 -11.25 12.85 17.06
CA ASP A 185 -9.99 13.60 16.88
C ASP A 185 -8.88 12.77 16.23
N ALA A 186 -8.94 11.44 16.33
CA ALA A 186 -7.88 10.55 15.86
C ALA A 186 -8.07 10.14 14.38
N LEU A 187 -9.31 10.12 13.89
CA LEU A 187 -9.63 9.93 12.47
C LEU A 187 -10.79 10.85 12.06
N PRO A 188 -10.55 12.18 12.02
CA PRO A 188 -11.57 13.14 11.64
C PRO A 188 -12.02 12.92 10.20
N GLU A 189 -13.30 13.17 9.92
CA GLU A 189 -13.82 13.13 8.56
C GLU A 189 -13.12 14.19 7.69
N PRO A 190 -12.82 13.87 6.41
CA PRO A 190 -12.19 14.82 5.51
C PRO A 190 -13.12 16.02 5.25
N THR A 191 -12.51 17.18 5.08
CA THR A 191 -13.24 18.40 4.73
C THR A 191 -13.28 18.59 3.22
N GLU A 192 -14.33 19.24 2.72
CA GLU A 192 -14.48 19.52 1.30
C GLU A 192 -13.85 20.87 0.94
N ALA A 193 -13.00 20.88 -0.09
CA ALA A 193 -12.38 22.10 -0.61
C ALA A 193 -12.69 22.30 -2.09
N LEU A 194 -12.95 23.56 -2.47
CA LEU A 194 -12.93 23.98 -3.87
C LEU A 194 -11.52 24.48 -4.20
N PHE A 195 -10.82 23.76 -5.05
CA PHE A 195 -9.58 24.25 -5.62
C PHE A 195 -9.90 25.10 -6.85
N THR A 196 -9.75 26.42 -6.71
CA THR A 196 -10.00 27.41 -7.78
C THR A 196 -8.75 27.70 -8.61
N VAL A 197 -7.61 27.13 -8.24
CA VAL A 197 -6.35 27.30 -8.97
C VAL A 197 -6.45 26.52 -10.28
N MET A 198 -6.25 27.21 -11.40
CA MET A 198 -6.02 26.56 -12.68
C MET A 198 -4.63 25.92 -12.66
N ASP A 199 -4.57 24.67 -12.22
CA ASP A 199 -3.40 23.80 -12.37
C ASP A 199 -3.67 22.68 -13.38
N ASP A 200 -2.62 21.99 -13.81
CA ASP A 200 -2.72 20.87 -14.74
C ASP A 200 -3.24 19.59 -14.08
N PHE A 201 -3.69 19.65 -12.81
CA PHE A 201 -4.15 18.47 -12.09
C PHE A 201 -5.51 18.01 -12.68
N PRO A 202 -5.66 16.71 -13.00
CA PRO A 202 -6.91 16.19 -13.54
C PRO A 202 -8.10 16.47 -12.62
N VAL A 203 -9.22 16.85 -13.20
CA VAL A 203 -10.46 17.09 -12.46
C VAL A 203 -11.28 15.79 -12.43
N PHE A 204 -11.67 15.36 -11.23
CA PHE A 204 -12.62 14.26 -11.06
C PHE A 204 -14.03 14.78 -11.36
N GLU A 205 -14.77 14.04 -12.18
CA GLU A 205 -16.14 14.34 -12.58
C GLU A 205 -17.00 13.11 -12.32
N MET A 206 -18.24 13.34 -11.86
CA MET A 206 -19.20 12.27 -11.57
C MET A 206 -20.54 12.58 -12.20
N HIS A 207 -21.26 11.53 -12.57
CA HIS A 207 -22.60 11.60 -13.10
C HIS A 207 -23.61 11.35 -11.99
N ASP A 208 -24.53 12.29 -11.82
CA ASP A 208 -25.73 12.14 -10.99
C ASP A 208 -26.96 12.10 -11.90
N SER A 209 -27.88 11.17 -11.64
CA SER A 209 -29.11 11.02 -12.43
C SER A 209 -30.04 12.23 -12.31
N ALA A 210 -29.97 12.98 -11.20
CA ALA A 210 -30.77 14.19 -11.01
C ALA A 210 -30.12 15.46 -11.61
N SER A 211 -28.79 15.57 -11.54
CA SER A 211 -28.06 16.82 -11.83
C SER A 211 -27.18 16.76 -13.10
N GLY A 212 -27.02 15.58 -13.68
CA GLY A 212 -26.08 15.33 -14.78
C GLY A 212 -24.62 15.24 -14.31
N ALA A 213 -23.69 15.47 -15.25
CA ALA A 213 -22.26 15.48 -14.96
C ALA A 213 -21.88 16.72 -14.13
N HIS A 214 -21.23 16.53 -12.99
CA HIS A 214 -20.76 17.60 -12.13
C HIS A 214 -19.39 17.30 -11.51
N ARG A 215 -18.78 18.35 -10.96
CA ARG A 215 -17.45 18.31 -10.32
C ARG A 215 -17.60 18.32 -8.81
N PRO A 216 -17.43 17.17 -8.12
CA PRO A 216 -17.47 17.15 -6.67
C PRO A 216 -16.27 17.90 -6.09
N ARG A 217 -16.40 18.39 -4.86
CA ARG A 217 -15.30 19.04 -4.14
C ARG A 217 -14.24 18.01 -3.78
N ASP A 218 -12.97 18.40 -3.84
CA ASP A 218 -11.87 17.54 -3.39
C ASP A 218 -11.90 17.37 -1.86
N LEU A 219 -11.33 16.26 -1.39
CA LEU A 219 -11.22 15.94 0.02
C LEU A 219 -9.85 16.36 0.55
N VAL A 220 -9.87 17.12 1.65
CA VAL A 220 -8.68 17.61 2.36
C VAL A 220 -8.61 16.99 3.74
N TYR A 221 -7.39 16.67 4.16
CA TYR A 221 -7.12 15.98 5.42
C TYR A 221 -6.23 16.85 6.32
N PRO A 222 -6.33 16.71 7.65
CA PRO A 222 -5.46 17.45 8.58
C PRO A 222 -3.98 17.08 8.42
N ASN A 223 -3.69 15.82 8.10
CA ASN A 223 -2.33 15.32 7.89
C ASN A 223 -2.36 14.04 7.02
N VAL A 224 -1.16 13.54 6.72
CA VAL A 224 -0.92 12.36 5.88
C VAL A 224 -1.43 11.09 6.51
N ASP A 225 -1.28 10.95 7.82
CA ASP A 225 -1.63 9.72 8.54
C ASP A 225 -3.14 9.49 8.50
N VAL A 226 -3.93 10.56 8.69
CA VAL A 226 -5.39 10.54 8.55
C VAL A 226 -5.80 10.26 7.11
N CYS A 227 -5.11 10.85 6.13
CA CYS A 227 -5.34 10.58 4.71
C CYS A 227 -5.08 9.10 4.38
N ALA A 228 -3.92 8.58 4.78
CA ALA A 228 -3.51 7.21 4.55
C ALA A 228 -4.46 6.21 5.21
N ALA A 229 -4.85 6.42 6.48
CA ALA A 229 -5.80 5.58 7.18
C ALA A 229 -7.19 5.61 6.53
N THR A 230 -7.69 6.79 6.16
CA THR A 230 -9.01 6.94 5.53
C THR A 230 -9.08 6.29 4.15
N ILE A 231 -8.09 6.54 3.29
CA ILE A 231 -8.03 5.92 1.95
C ILE A 231 -7.81 4.41 2.08
N SER A 232 -6.96 3.96 3.01
CA SER A 232 -6.76 2.52 3.27
C SER A 232 -8.06 1.85 3.68
N TYR A 233 -8.86 2.48 4.55
CA TYR A 233 -10.16 1.94 4.95
C TYR A 233 -11.09 1.72 3.74
N TRP A 234 -11.26 2.74 2.89
CA TRP A 234 -12.07 2.63 1.69
C TRP A 234 -11.51 1.58 0.72
N ALA A 235 -10.20 1.58 0.49
CA ALA A 235 -9.54 0.63 -0.41
C ALA A 235 -9.67 -0.82 0.11
N PHE A 236 -9.45 -1.08 1.39
CA PHE A 236 -9.63 -2.42 1.95
C PHE A 236 -11.07 -2.89 1.87
N TYR A 237 -12.04 -1.99 2.09
CA TYR A 237 -13.44 -2.34 1.91
C TYR A 237 -13.77 -2.71 0.45
N LEU A 238 -13.23 -1.96 -0.52
CA LEU A 238 -13.38 -2.28 -1.94
C LEU A 238 -12.65 -3.58 -2.33
N ALA A 239 -11.54 -3.90 -1.66
CA ALA A 239 -10.77 -5.12 -1.88
C ALA A 239 -11.51 -6.36 -1.39
N VAL A 240 -12.45 -6.26 -0.45
CA VAL A 240 -13.28 -7.42 -0.07
C VAL A 240 -14.43 -7.56 -1.09
N PRO A 241 -14.52 -8.69 -1.82
CA PRO A 241 -15.61 -8.95 -2.74
C PRO A 241 -16.83 -9.47 -1.96
N THR A 242 -17.46 -8.57 -1.21
CA THR A 242 -18.76 -8.84 -0.60
C THR A 242 -19.88 -8.42 -1.55
N GLY A 243 -21.07 -9.01 -1.37
CA GLY A 243 -22.33 -8.53 -1.94
C GLY A 243 -22.80 -7.18 -1.36
N ALA A 244 -21.88 -6.35 -0.84
CA ALA A 244 -22.18 -5.03 -0.32
C ALA A 244 -22.92 -4.18 -1.37
N SER A 245 -23.82 -3.33 -0.89
CA SER A 245 -24.57 -2.42 -1.76
C SER A 245 -23.64 -1.67 -2.70
N LEU A 246 -23.97 -1.72 -3.99
CA LEU A 246 -23.26 -1.02 -5.06
C LEU A 246 -23.11 0.48 -4.75
N THR A 247 -24.06 1.07 -4.01
CA THR A 247 -24.04 2.46 -3.57
C THR A 247 -22.81 2.80 -2.73
N TRP A 248 -22.45 1.95 -1.76
CA TRP A 248 -21.30 2.22 -0.89
C TRP A 248 -19.98 2.02 -1.63
N ARG A 249 -19.90 0.99 -2.49
CA ARG A 249 -18.72 0.76 -3.33
C ARG A 249 -18.46 1.97 -4.25
N TYR A 250 -19.52 2.48 -4.87
CA TYR A 250 -19.47 3.69 -5.68
C TYR A 250 -19.01 4.91 -4.88
N GLN A 251 -19.58 5.14 -3.70
CA GLN A 251 -19.21 6.26 -2.83
C GLN A 251 -17.74 6.20 -2.40
N TYR A 252 -17.24 5.02 -2.02
CA TYR A 252 -15.84 4.84 -1.63
C TYR A 252 -14.89 5.05 -2.80
N ALA A 253 -15.23 4.57 -4.00
CA ALA A 253 -14.46 4.84 -5.19
C ALA A 253 -14.42 6.35 -5.53
N CYS A 254 -15.56 7.05 -5.43
CA CYS A 254 -15.62 8.51 -5.61
C CYS A 254 -14.76 9.24 -4.58
N ASN A 255 -14.85 8.87 -3.30
CA ASN A 255 -14.07 9.48 -2.24
C ASN A 255 -12.56 9.27 -2.46
N ILE A 256 -12.13 8.07 -2.86
CA ILE A 256 -10.74 7.81 -3.25
C ILE A 256 -10.30 8.77 -4.37
N CYS A 257 -11.08 8.95 -5.43
CA CYS A 257 -10.76 9.90 -6.50
C CYS A 257 -10.63 11.35 -6.00
N ARG A 258 -11.57 11.78 -5.16
CA ARG A 258 -11.59 13.13 -4.56
C ARG A 258 -10.41 13.40 -3.63
N SER A 259 -9.74 12.37 -3.12
CA SER A 259 -8.54 12.50 -2.27
C SER A 259 -7.25 12.67 -3.06
N MET A 260 -7.25 12.38 -4.36
CA MET A 260 -6.01 12.26 -5.14
C MET A 260 -5.21 13.55 -5.20
N ARG A 261 -5.87 14.71 -5.28
CA ARG A 261 -5.18 16.01 -5.26
C ARG A 261 -4.38 16.18 -3.98
N PHE A 262 -4.97 15.88 -2.83
CA PHE A 262 -4.29 15.95 -1.54
C PHE A 262 -3.07 15.01 -1.49
N CYS A 263 -3.22 13.75 -1.93
CA CYS A 263 -2.13 12.79 -1.96
C CYS A 263 -0.94 13.27 -2.81
N VAL A 264 -1.23 13.76 -4.02
CA VAL A 264 -0.22 14.20 -4.98
C VAL A 264 0.51 15.46 -4.52
N GLN A 265 -0.20 16.42 -3.94
CA GLN A 265 0.38 17.70 -3.50
C GLN A 265 1.25 17.55 -2.26
N ASN A 266 0.85 16.70 -1.32
CA ASN A 266 1.52 16.63 -0.03
C ASN A 266 2.62 15.54 -0.02
N PHE A 267 2.34 14.33 -0.53
CA PHE A 267 3.23 13.17 -0.37
C PHE A 267 3.18 12.21 -1.57
N PRO A 268 3.60 12.65 -2.78
CA PRO A 268 3.41 11.89 -4.01
C PRO A 268 4.07 10.52 -3.98
N PHE A 269 5.22 10.38 -3.31
CA PHE A 269 6.00 9.14 -3.27
C PHE A 269 5.68 8.25 -2.06
N ALA A 270 5.49 8.83 -0.88
CA ALA A 270 5.25 8.04 0.35
C ALA A 270 3.95 7.22 0.27
N LEU A 271 2.94 7.74 -0.42
CA LEU A 271 1.65 7.06 -0.61
C LEU A 271 1.52 6.41 -1.99
N THR A 272 2.57 6.34 -2.81
CA THR A 272 2.46 5.80 -4.19
C THR A 272 1.88 4.39 -4.22
N CYS A 273 2.31 3.50 -3.32
CA CYS A 273 1.79 2.14 -3.25
C CYS A 273 0.29 2.11 -2.92
N LEU A 274 -0.15 2.94 -1.97
CA LEU A 274 -1.55 3.07 -1.59
C LEU A 274 -2.39 3.65 -2.72
N VAL A 275 -1.93 4.73 -3.34
CA VAL A 275 -2.63 5.38 -4.46
C VAL A 275 -2.77 4.42 -5.63
N ARG A 276 -1.69 3.72 -6.02
CA ARG A 276 -1.73 2.71 -7.08
C ARG A 276 -2.75 1.62 -6.76
N PHE A 277 -2.69 1.05 -5.56
CA PHE A 277 -3.61 0.00 -5.15
C PHE A 277 -5.07 0.48 -5.16
N ALA A 278 -5.34 1.64 -4.56
CA ALA A 278 -6.68 2.23 -4.48
C ALA A 278 -7.24 2.54 -5.87
N LEU A 279 -6.44 3.10 -6.78
CA LEU A 279 -6.86 3.39 -8.15
C LEU A 279 -7.13 2.11 -8.97
N LYS A 280 -6.39 1.03 -8.75
CA LYS A 280 -6.69 -0.28 -9.35
C LYS A 280 -8.09 -0.77 -8.92
N LEU A 281 -8.43 -0.64 -7.64
CA LEU A 281 -9.75 -1.00 -7.14
C LEU A 281 -10.86 -0.09 -7.66
N VAL A 282 -10.60 1.22 -7.76
CA VAL A 282 -11.52 2.18 -8.40
C VAL A 282 -11.84 1.77 -9.84
N GLY A 283 -10.84 1.33 -10.60
CA GLY A 283 -11.02 0.85 -11.97
C GLY A 283 -11.89 -0.41 -12.09
N VAL A 284 -12.06 -1.18 -11.01
CA VAL A 284 -13.00 -2.32 -10.96
C VAL A 284 -14.44 -1.84 -10.67
N VAL A 285 -14.60 -0.68 -10.02
CA VAL A 285 -15.91 -0.13 -9.66
C VAL A 285 -16.51 0.69 -10.81
N PHE A 286 -15.71 1.51 -11.49
CA PHE A 286 -16.17 2.34 -12.60
C PHE A 286 -16.00 1.63 -13.94
N SER A 287 -16.98 1.78 -14.83
CA SER A 287 -16.80 1.38 -16.24
C SER A 287 -15.77 2.29 -16.89
N ALA A 288 -14.90 1.73 -17.74
CA ALA A 288 -13.88 2.50 -18.45
C ALA A 288 -14.46 3.62 -19.33
N ASP A 289 -15.69 3.44 -19.82
CA ASP A 289 -16.40 4.41 -20.67
C ASP A 289 -17.17 5.46 -19.86
N SER A 290 -17.27 5.31 -18.53
CA SER A 290 -17.96 6.28 -17.68
C SER A 290 -17.11 7.53 -17.46
N ILE A 291 -17.77 8.64 -17.10
CA ILE A 291 -17.06 9.90 -16.82
C ILE A 291 -16.09 9.76 -15.65
N GLU A 292 -16.47 8.96 -14.65
CA GLU A 292 -15.65 8.62 -13.48
C GLU A 292 -14.46 7.74 -13.88
N GLY A 293 -14.68 6.77 -14.78
CA GLY A 293 -13.67 5.83 -15.26
C GLY A 293 -12.53 6.49 -16.06
N GLN A 294 -12.77 7.67 -16.62
CA GLN A 294 -11.73 8.45 -17.29
C GLN A 294 -10.72 9.07 -16.31
N PHE A 295 -11.10 9.32 -15.06
CA PHE A 295 -10.25 10.04 -14.10
C PHE A 295 -8.96 9.29 -13.74
N PRO A 296 -8.99 7.98 -13.37
CA PRO A 296 -7.76 7.21 -13.14
C PRO A 296 -6.77 7.26 -14.32
N GLN A 297 -7.27 7.23 -15.57
CA GLN A 297 -6.43 7.33 -16.77
C GLN A 297 -5.79 8.71 -16.91
N LYS A 298 -6.57 9.79 -16.74
CA LYS A 298 -6.08 11.17 -16.74
C LYS A 298 -5.01 11.37 -15.65
N LEU A 299 -5.23 10.81 -14.47
CA LEU A 299 -4.29 10.85 -13.36
C LEU A 299 -3.00 10.09 -13.67
N SER A 300 -3.08 8.91 -14.28
CA SER A 300 -1.89 8.17 -14.71
C SER A 300 -1.06 8.98 -15.72
N HIS A 301 -1.71 9.62 -16.68
CA HIS A 301 -1.04 10.51 -17.63
C HIS A 301 -0.35 11.68 -16.95
N TYR A 302 -1.03 12.33 -16.00
CA TYR A 302 -0.46 13.41 -15.19
C TYR A 302 0.80 12.98 -14.43
N PHE A 303 0.76 11.80 -13.78
CA PHE A 303 1.92 11.27 -13.06
C PHE A 303 3.11 11.02 -13.99
N TYR A 304 2.85 10.46 -15.17
CA TYR A 304 3.90 10.22 -16.16
C TYR A 304 4.51 11.52 -16.67
N GLN A 305 3.70 12.54 -16.96
CA GLN A 305 4.19 13.84 -17.43
C GLN A 305 5.00 14.57 -16.35
N LYS A 306 4.48 14.62 -15.12
CA LYS A 306 5.06 15.42 -14.03
C LYS A 306 6.22 14.74 -13.33
N TYR A 307 6.14 13.43 -13.10
CA TYR A 307 7.10 12.66 -12.30
C TYR A 307 7.87 11.61 -13.09
N ARG A 308 7.61 11.44 -14.40
CA ARG A 308 8.24 10.41 -15.26
C ARG A 308 8.04 9.00 -14.73
N PHE A 309 6.90 8.76 -14.08
CA PHE A 309 6.56 7.51 -13.42
C PHE A 309 5.09 7.17 -13.70
N SER A 310 4.81 5.91 -14.03
CA SER A 310 3.44 5.43 -14.28
C SER A 310 2.80 4.92 -12.99
N ILE A 311 1.68 5.51 -12.57
CA ILE A 311 0.99 5.09 -11.34
C ILE A 311 0.04 3.91 -11.57
N LEU A 312 -0.49 3.76 -12.79
CA LEU A 312 -1.22 2.59 -13.27
C LEU A 312 -0.40 1.90 -14.37
N ASP A 313 -0.63 0.60 -14.53
CA ASP A 313 0.03 -0.22 -15.56
C ASP A 313 -0.72 -0.16 -16.89
#